data_AF-A0AAW8LB09-F1
#
_entry.id   AF-A0AAW8LB09-F1
#
_cell.length_a   1.000
_cell.length_b   1.000
_cell.length_c   1.000
_cell.angle_alpha   90.00
_cell.angle_beta   90.00
_cell.angle_gamma   90.00
#
_symmetry.space_group_name_H-M   'P 1'
#
loop_
_entity.id
_entity.type
_entity.pdbx_description
1 polymer ?
#
loop_
_entity_poly.entity_id
_entity_poly.type
_entity_poly.pdbx_seq_one_letter_code
_entity_poly.pdbx_strand_id
1 'polypeptide(L)'
;MRAVSSPDRPLTVIPLQQVESLLSPAAPGHVREQTDRLVPPLLVTDEDSAVLVDGTESGLCLGCLLDGLQRSRHQRHRGPGTQCAGAVDGWGAVIRLAEQLLEVPLEAEGRFPRVRVLSRDDLEVMIVPVSPSERCSCGRRVPDVGLSQRLAHDLGRPDGPQYRAVSLDEVARDIDGLANPFCSGVGADAVRDLEIETTAKVSGAYVSRSADSVWTCPWGGHTSRYTRSHAIGLLEGLERIAGARPPVGASTWFGTAADLPLPVYPPSAFGLKTEADLVPTRWVAATRLSDGADVVVPRDVAYYLPEDPGGGDAPGGPENAGCYRQLVQDSSNGCACGGSLAEAVLYGLLEAVERDAFLIGWYGALALDEIDPDTIRDRSSRELLARMRLLGYRVRFFDSTTGTRIPTVTAVAESLTTGSLCFGAGAHPDAERALASALSEVASDYVVARVRLERGRGRIESMLADFSRVRVMEDHADLFFHPDARPLASFLLDSQRDSLRDLGALSVPGAGAGVRGDLRLCLELLDPGLDVLVVEQTSPTQRALGMHGVKVLVPGLVPIDFGWHRQRALRMPRTRERAEHYRSRHRLATPCPAPAPVPHPFP
;
A
#
# COMPACT_ATOMS: atom_id res chain seq x y z
N MET A 1 -34.01 -14.86 -0.48
CA MET A 1 -35.02 -14.96 0.60
C MET A 1 -34.81 -13.77 1.51
N ARG A 2 -35.82 -12.91 1.70
CA ARG A 2 -35.78 -11.89 2.76
C ARG A 2 -35.63 -12.63 4.09
N ALA A 3 -34.58 -12.34 4.86
CA ALA A 3 -34.51 -12.81 6.23
C ALA A 3 -35.71 -12.22 6.96
N VAL A 4 -36.62 -13.10 7.38
CA VAL A 4 -37.75 -12.74 8.22
C VAL A 4 -37.13 -12.41 9.58
N SER A 5 -37.04 -11.12 9.92
CA SER A 5 -36.85 -10.72 11.31
C SER A 5 -38.00 -11.33 12.10
N SER A 6 -37.72 -12.32 12.96
CA SER A 6 -38.72 -12.80 13.91
C SER A 6 -38.81 -11.75 15.02
N PRO A 7 -39.90 -10.97 15.13
CA PRO A 7 -39.98 -9.85 16.06
C PRO A 7 -39.95 -10.28 17.54
N ASP A 8 -40.09 -11.58 17.84
CA ASP A 8 -40.24 -12.11 19.19
C ASP A 8 -38.99 -12.77 19.80
N ARG A 9 -37.80 -12.62 19.18
CA ARG A 9 -36.59 -13.26 19.73
C ARG A 9 -35.90 -12.35 20.75
N PRO A 10 -35.67 -12.79 21.99
CA PRO A 10 -35.00 -11.97 23.01
C PRO A 10 -33.52 -11.72 22.64
N LEU A 11 -33.01 -10.56 23.07
CA LEU A 11 -31.61 -10.19 22.90
C LEU A 11 -30.69 -11.25 23.51
N THR A 12 -29.84 -11.87 22.68
CA THR A 12 -28.86 -12.84 23.16
C THR A 12 -27.54 -12.13 23.46
N VAL A 13 -27.16 -12.07 24.73
CA VAL A 13 -25.87 -11.51 25.17
C VAL A 13 -24.83 -12.61 25.15
N ILE A 14 -23.73 -12.41 24.44
CA ILE A 14 -22.68 -13.41 24.27
C ILE A 14 -21.28 -12.77 24.34
N PRO A 15 -20.35 -13.30 25.15
CA PRO A 15 -18.96 -12.85 25.15
C PRO A 15 -18.26 -13.15 23.83
N LEU A 16 -17.40 -12.25 23.37
CA LEU A 16 -16.63 -12.39 22.13
C LEU A 16 -15.87 -13.72 22.07
N GLN A 17 -15.24 -14.14 23.17
CA GLN A 17 -14.49 -15.41 23.26
C GLN A 17 -15.41 -16.63 23.04
N GLN A 18 -16.67 -16.53 23.48
CA GLN A 18 -17.66 -17.57 23.24
C GLN A 18 -18.08 -17.58 21.76
N VAL A 19 -18.29 -16.41 21.15
CA VAL A 19 -18.56 -16.32 19.70
C VAL A 19 -17.41 -16.91 18.88
N GLU A 20 -16.16 -16.62 19.25
CA GLU A 20 -14.95 -17.17 18.63
C GLU A 20 -14.92 -18.70 18.70
N SER A 21 -15.32 -19.28 19.84
CA SER A 21 -15.38 -20.74 20.04
C SER A 21 -16.51 -21.43 19.26
N LEU A 22 -17.60 -20.71 18.97
CA LEU A 22 -18.79 -21.24 18.30
C LEU A 22 -18.66 -21.25 16.78
N LEU A 23 -17.73 -20.47 16.24
CA LEU A 23 -17.42 -20.47 14.82
C LEU A 23 -16.20 -21.33 14.57
N SER A 24 -16.31 -22.28 13.65
CA SER A 24 -15.18 -23.10 13.23
C SER A 24 -13.99 -22.18 12.91
N PRO A 25 -12.77 -22.50 13.40
CA PRO A 25 -11.58 -21.79 12.95
C PRO A 25 -11.54 -21.88 11.42
N ALA A 26 -11.38 -20.74 10.77
CA ALA A 26 -11.16 -20.74 9.34
C ALA A 26 -9.77 -21.35 9.11
N ALA A 27 -9.69 -22.66 8.90
CA ALA A 27 -8.57 -23.19 8.15
C ALA A 27 -8.53 -22.42 6.81
N PRO A 28 -7.35 -22.13 6.25
CA PRO A 28 -7.25 -21.65 4.88
C PRO A 28 -8.13 -22.52 3.97
N GLY A 29 -8.91 -21.89 3.09
CA GLY A 29 -9.82 -22.63 2.20
C GLY A 29 -11.17 -23.05 2.80
N HIS A 30 -11.45 -22.92 4.10
CA HIS A 30 -12.74 -23.34 4.70
C HIS A 30 -13.74 -22.19 4.88
N VAL A 31 -15.03 -22.49 4.72
CA VAL A 31 -16.13 -21.56 4.98
C VAL A 31 -16.43 -21.58 6.48
N ARG A 32 -16.45 -20.42 7.15
CA ARG A 32 -17.04 -20.36 8.49
C ARG A 32 -18.56 -20.46 8.34
N GLU A 33 -19.10 -21.66 8.49
CA GLU A 33 -20.55 -21.86 8.50
C GLU A 33 -21.12 -21.17 9.74
N GLN A 34 -22.16 -20.36 9.54
CA GLN A 34 -22.95 -19.83 10.65
C GLN A 34 -23.65 -21.01 11.32
N THR A 35 -23.33 -21.27 12.58
CA THR A 35 -24.15 -22.18 13.38
C THR A 35 -25.52 -21.54 13.64
N ASP A 36 -26.59 -22.33 13.75
CA ASP A 36 -27.93 -21.88 14.14
C ASP A 36 -27.99 -21.18 15.53
N ARG A 37 -26.86 -21.15 16.26
CA ARG A 37 -26.70 -20.52 17.57
C ARG A 37 -26.37 -19.02 17.51
N LEU A 38 -25.96 -18.47 16.36
CA LEU A 38 -25.60 -17.06 16.20
C LEU A 38 -26.62 -16.32 15.33
N VAL A 39 -27.85 -16.22 15.82
CA VAL A 39 -28.96 -15.58 15.12
C VAL A 39 -29.33 -14.26 15.82
N PRO A 40 -29.36 -13.12 15.11
CA PRO A 40 -29.81 -11.83 15.65
C PRO A 40 -31.21 -11.87 16.29
N PRO A 41 -31.49 -11.01 17.29
CA PRO A 41 -30.61 -9.95 17.81
C PRO A 41 -29.53 -10.49 18.78
N LEU A 42 -28.27 -10.07 18.57
CA LEU A 42 -27.10 -10.45 19.37
C LEU A 42 -26.43 -9.20 19.97
N LEU A 43 -26.01 -9.27 21.23
CA LEU A 43 -25.08 -8.33 21.85
C LEU A 43 -23.75 -9.04 22.11
N VAL A 44 -22.76 -8.80 21.26
CA VAL A 44 -21.42 -9.37 21.39
C VAL A 44 -20.61 -8.48 22.32
N THR A 45 -20.29 -8.98 23.52
CA THR A 45 -19.56 -8.22 24.55
C THR A 45 -18.07 -8.50 24.49
N ASP A 46 -17.24 -7.46 24.55
CA ASP A 46 -15.79 -7.53 24.76
C ASP A 46 -15.43 -6.92 26.13
N GLU A 47 -14.16 -6.60 26.39
CA GLU A 47 -13.72 -6.05 27.69
C GLU A 47 -14.37 -4.70 28.05
N ASP A 48 -14.46 -3.77 27.08
CA ASP A 48 -14.86 -2.37 27.30
C ASP A 48 -16.00 -1.88 26.39
N SER A 49 -16.44 -2.70 25.45
CA SER A 49 -17.44 -2.35 24.44
C SER A 49 -18.29 -3.55 24.05
N ALA A 50 -19.48 -3.30 23.52
CA ALA A 50 -20.35 -4.33 22.96
C ALA A 50 -20.85 -3.94 21.58
N VAL A 51 -20.94 -4.93 20.69
CA VAL A 51 -21.52 -4.76 19.36
C VAL A 51 -22.91 -5.34 19.33
N LEU A 52 -23.89 -4.49 19.06
CA LEU A 52 -25.28 -4.88 18.85
C LEU A 52 -25.49 -5.19 17.36
N VAL A 53 -25.83 -6.44 17.09
CA VAL A 53 -26.25 -6.95 15.79
C VAL A 53 -27.76 -7.18 15.84
N ASP A 54 -28.53 -6.23 15.32
CA ASP A 54 -30.00 -6.26 15.33
C ASP A 54 -30.59 -7.26 14.31
N GLY A 55 -29.86 -7.54 13.23
CA GLY A 55 -30.31 -8.41 12.15
C GLY A 55 -31.14 -7.71 11.07
N THR A 56 -31.25 -6.38 11.11
CA THR A 56 -31.97 -5.60 10.08
C THR A 56 -31.11 -5.36 8.83
N GLU A 57 -29.80 -5.39 8.99
CA GLU A 57 -28.83 -5.18 7.90
C GLU A 57 -28.70 -6.42 7.01
N SER A 58 -29.27 -6.36 5.81
CA SER A 58 -29.11 -7.42 4.82
C SER A 58 -27.65 -7.49 4.35
N GLY A 59 -27.00 -8.65 4.51
CA GLY A 59 -25.65 -8.91 3.99
C GLY A 59 -24.50 -8.79 4.98
N LEU A 60 -24.77 -8.49 6.26
CA LEU A 60 -23.76 -8.58 7.32
C LEU A 60 -23.26 -10.03 7.46
N CYS A 61 -21.97 -10.24 7.23
CA CYS A 61 -21.32 -11.51 7.53
C CYS A 61 -20.73 -11.47 8.95
N LEU A 62 -21.19 -12.37 9.83
CA LEU A 62 -20.64 -12.49 11.18
C LEU A 62 -19.14 -12.83 11.18
N GLY A 63 -18.65 -13.55 10.17
CA GLY A 63 -17.21 -13.82 10.02
C GLY A 63 -16.39 -12.55 9.76
N CYS A 64 -16.89 -11.63 8.91
CA CYS A 64 -16.25 -10.33 8.68
C CYS A 64 -16.32 -9.43 9.92
N LEU A 65 -17.45 -9.43 10.62
CA LEU A 65 -17.62 -8.68 11.86
C LEU A 65 -16.58 -9.10 12.90
N LEU A 66 -16.42 -10.41 13.10
CA LEU A 66 -15.50 -10.93 14.11
C LEU A 66 -14.04 -10.72 13.73
N ASP A 67 -13.69 -10.91 12.47
CA ASP A 67 -12.34 -10.59 12.00
C ASP A 67 -12.04 -9.09 12.15
N GLY A 68 -13.03 -8.21 11.91
CA GLY A 68 -12.94 -6.79 12.22
C GLY A 68 -12.72 -6.52 13.72
N LEU A 69 -13.50 -7.18 14.59
CA LEU A 69 -13.36 -7.08 16.06
C LEU A 69 -11.99 -7.54 16.55
N GLN A 70 -11.49 -8.65 16.03
CA GLN A 70 -10.18 -9.20 16.36
C GLN A 70 -9.06 -8.26 15.92
N ARG A 71 -9.11 -7.74 14.69
CA ARG A 71 -8.12 -6.78 14.17
C ARG A 71 -8.12 -5.48 14.96
N SER A 72 -9.29 -5.01 15.36
CA SER A 72 -9.43 -3.74 16.08
C SER A 72 -9.08 -3.85 17.56
N ARG A 73 -9.30 -5.02 18.21
CA ARG A 73 -8.99 -5.24 19.64
C ARG A 73 -7.57 -4.87 20.02
N HIS A 74 -6.60 -5.20 19.16
CA HIS A 74 -5.20 -4.86 19.39
C HIS A 74 -4.85 -3.41 19.08
N GLN A 75 -5.69 -2.72 18.31
CA GLN A 75 -5.53 -1.31 17.96
C GLN A 75 -6.09 -0.40 19.05
N ARG A 76 -7.02 -0.90 19.87
CA ARG A 76 -7.61 -0.22 21.05
C ARG A 76 -6.65 -0.09 22.25
N HIS A 77 -5.35 0.10 22.05
CA HIS A 77 -4.38 0.20 23.15
C HIS A 77 -4.73 1.34 24.14
N ARG A 78 -5.41 0.98 25.24
CA ARG A 78 -5.35 1.70 26.52
C ARG A 78 -4.01 1.32 27.17
N GLY A 79 -3.30 2.30 27.73
CA GLY A 79 -1.97 2.11 28.32
C GLY A 79 -1.92 1.02 29.42
N PRO A 80 -0.72 0.62 29.87
CA PRO A 80 -0.58 -0.40 30.92
C PRO A 80 -1.26 0.07 32.21
N GLY A 81 -2.39 -0.57 32.58
CA GLY A 81 -3.09 -0.26 33.84
C GLY A 81 -4.59 -0.54 33.88
N THR A 82 -5.28 -0.66 32.75
CA THR A 82 -6.71 -1.01 32.75
C THR A 82 -6.91 -2.52 32.65
N GLN A 83 -6.79 -3.23 33.78
CA GLN A 83 -7.43 -4.53 33.93
C GLN A 83 -8.90 -4.30 34.31
N CYS A 84 -9.83 -4.63 33.41
CA CYS A 84 -11.21 -4.87 33.83
C CYS A 84 -11.36 -6.32 34.20
N ALA A 85 -11.51 -6.57 35.49
CA ALA A 85 -11.89 -7.86 36.03
C ALA A 85 -13.18 -8.35 35.34
N GLY A 86 -13.11 -9.53 34.75
CA GLY A 86 -14.28 -10.22 34.22
C GLY A 86 -15.26 -10.51 35.34
N ALA A 87 -16.46 -9.95 35.23
CA ALA A 87 -17.69 -10.48 35.79
C ALA A 87 -18.85 -9.92 34.98
N VAL A 88 -19.93 -10.70 34.87
CA VAL A 88 -21.20 -10.32 34.21
C VAL A 88 -21.87 -9.11 34.91
N ASP A 89 -21.37 -8.73 36.10
CA ASP A 89 -21.79 -7.57 36.87
C ASP A 89 -21.16 -6.28 36.31
N GLY A 90 -21.81 -5.70 35.30
CA GLY A 90 -21.43 -4.39 34.73
C GLY A 90 -22.15 -4.05 33.42
N TRP A 91 -22.67 -5.05 32.70
CA TRP A 91 -23.32 -4.85 31.41
C TRP A 91 -24.81 -4.48 31.49
N GLY A 92 -25.42 -4.48 32.67
CA GLY A 92 -26.87 -4.28 32.81
C GLY A 92 -27.39 -2.97 32.21
N ALA A 93 -26.61 -1.88 32.29
CA ALA A 93 -26.97 -0.61 31.64
C ALA A 93 -26.89 -0.70 30.11
N VAL A 94 -25.82 -1.31 29.59
CA VAL A 94 -25.61 -1.52 28.15
C VAL A 94 -26.68 -2.47 27.57
N ILE A 95 -27.04 -3.54 28.28
CA ILE A 95 -28.06 -4.50 27.83
C ILE A 95 -29.42 -3.79 27.71
N ARG A 96 -29.83 -3.02 28.72
CA ARG A 96 -31.08 -2.23 28.65
C ARG A 96 -31.06 -1.21 27.52
N LEU A 97 -29.93 -0.56 27.30
CA LEU A 97 -29.77 0.36 26.18
C LEU A 97 -29.87 -0.38 24.84
N ALA A 98 -29.24 -1.54 24.71
CA ALA A 98 -29.31 -2.37 23.51
C ALA A 98 -30.75 -2.83 23.21
N GLU A 99 -31.50 -3.24 24.22
CA GLU A 99 -32.93 -3.59 24.09
C GLU A 99 -33.75 -2.39 23.58
N GLN A 100 -33.51 -1.19 24.09
CA GLN A 100 -34.17 0.02 23.60
C GLN A 100 -33.78 0.37 22.16
N LEU A 101 -32.51 0.13 21.79
CA LEU A 101 -32.01 0.41 20.45
C LEU A 101 -32.53 -0.56 19.39
N LEU A 102 -33.00 -1.76 19.76
CA LEU A 102 -33.66 -2.67 18.81
C LEU A 102 -34.97 -2.11 18.27
N GLU A 103 -35.63 -1.23 19.03
CA GLU A 103 -36.85 -0.53 18.60
C GLU A 103 -36.54 0.67 17.68
N VAL A 104 -35.27 1.05 17.57
CA VAL A 104 -34.82 2.17 16.74
C VAL A 104 -34.24 1.61 15.44
N PRO A 105 -34.80 1.93 14.26
CA PRO A 105 -34.22 1.51 12.98
C PRO A 105 -32.76 1.93 12.87
N LEU A 106 -31.90 1.04 12.36
CA LEU A 106 -30.55 1.41 11.97
C LEU A 106 -30.65 2.24 10.68
N GLU A 107 -30.76 3.56 10.81
CA GLU A 107 -30.70 4.48 9.67
C GLU A 107 -29.26 4.53 9.14
N ALA A 108 -28.95 3.58 8.27
CA ALA A 108 -27.61 3.32 7.76
C ALA A 108 -27.56 3.58 6.25
N GLU A 109 -27.23 4.81 5.84
CA GLU A 109 -26.82 5.06 4.46
C GLU A 109 -25.35 4.65 4.28
N GLY A 110 -25.05 3.85 3.25
CA GLY A 110 -23.66 3.49 2.93
C GLY A 110 -23.53 2.21 2.12
N ARG A 111 -22.29 1.96 1.68
CA ARG A 111 -21.95 0.80 0.84
C ARG A 111 -21.84 -0.52 1.62
N PHE A 112 -21.55 -0.43 2.91
CA PHE A 112 -21.26 -1.57 3.78
C PHE A 112 -22.33 -1.74 4.86
N PRO A 113 -22.62 -2.99 5.28
CA PRO A 113 -23.46 -3.24 6.44
C PRO A 113 -22.93 -2.52 7.67
N ARG A 114 -23.82 -2.00 8.52
CA ARG A 114 -23.42 -1.27 9.74
C ARG A 114 -23.83 -2.02 11.00
N VAL A 115 -23.16 -1.72 12.11
CA VAL A 115 -23.52 -2.23 13.44
C VAL A 115 -23.45 -1.10 14.47
N ARG A 116 -24.19 -1.26 15.56
CA ARG A 116 -24.09 -0.35 16.71
C ARG A 116 -23.03 -0.86 17.66
N VAL A 117 -22.12 0.02 18.07
CA VAL A 117 -21.15 -0.25 19.13
C VAL A 117 -21.53 0.59 20.33
N LEU A 118 -21.67 -0.07 21.47
CA LEU A 118 -22.02 0.51 22.74
C LEU A 118 -20.79 0.48 23.64
N SER A 119 -20.33 1.64 24.08
CA SER A 119 -19.30 1.75 25.10
C SER A 119 -19.85 1.30 26.45
N ARG A 120 -19.06 0.52 27.20
CA ARG A 120 -19.48 0.04 28.52
C ARG A 120 -19.43 1.15 29.58
N ASP A 121 -18.48 2.06 29.45
CA ASP A 121 -18.11 2.98 30.54
C ASP A 121 -18.98 4.26 30.54
N ASP A 122 -19.34 4.79 29.36
CA ASP A 122 -20.11 6.04 29.20
C ASP A 122 -21.41 5.89 28.39
N LEU A 123 -21.73 4.67 27.93
CA LEU A 123 -22.90 4.36 27.13
C LEU A 123 -22.96 5.10 25.78
N GLU A 124 -21.81 5.57 25.27
CA GLU A 124 -21.73 6.12 23.92
C GLU A 124 -22.16 5.06 22.89
N VAL A 125 -22.98 5.47 21.92
CA VAL A 125 -23.45 4.62 20.82
C VAL A 125 -22.86 5.13 19.51
N MET A 126 -22.03 4.32 18.89
CA MET A 126 -21.45 4.57 17.57
C MET A 126 -22.08 3.65 16.53
N ILE A 127 -22.27 4.14 15.31
CA ILE A 127 -22.67 3.33 14.16
C ILE A 127 -21.45 3.20 13.25
N VAL A 128 -20.93 1.98 13.09
CA VAL A 128 -19.71 1.72 12.31
C VAL A 128 -19.97 0.76 11.15
N PRO A 129 -19.33 0.95 9.99
CA PRO A 129 -19.40 -0.01 8.90
C PRO A 129 -18.56 -1.26 9.18
N VAL A 130 -19.02 -2.38 8.66
CA VAL A 130 -18.33 -3.66 8.68
C VAL A 130 -17.92 -4.02 7.24
N SER A 131 -16.65 -3.82 6.93
CA SER A 131 -16.13 -4.14 5.60
C SER A 131 -15.90 -5.66 5.40
N PRO A 132 -16.10 -6.19 4.19
CA PRO A 132 -15.75 -7.57 3.87
C PRO A 132 -14.26 -7.88 4.12
N SER A 133 -13.97 -8.91 4.92
CA SER A 133 -12.59 -9.30 5.23
C SER A 133 -11.98 -10.20 4.15
N GLU A 134 -10.70 -9.97 3.85
CA GLU A 134 -9.82 -10.81 3.03
C GLU A 134 -9.52 -12.18 3.66
N ARG A 135 -9.70 -12.29 4.98
CA ARG A 135 -9.56 -13.54 5.76
C ARG A 135 -10.87 -14.32 5.85
N CYS A 136 -11.99 -13.69 5.50
CA CYS A 136 -13.29 -14.33 5.52
C CYS A 136 -13.62 -15.00 4.18
N SER A 137 -14.16 -16.21 4.24
CA SER A 137 -14.60 -16.95 3.07
C SER A 137 -15.72 -16.27 2.28
N CYS A 138 -16.55 -15.43 2.91
CA CYS A 138 -17.62 -14.71 2.19
C CYS A 138 -17.05 -13.63 1.24
N GLY A 139 -15.80 -13.19 1.48
CA GLY A 139 -15.07 -12.31 0.60
C GLY A 139 -14.56 -13.01 -0.67
N ARG A 140 -14.65 -14.34 -0.73
CA ARG A 140 -14.29 -15.13 -1.92
C ARG A 140 -15.35 -14.92 -3.00
N ARG A 141 -15.03 -14.02 -3.91
CA ARG A 141 -15.62 -14.03 -5.25
C ARG A 141 -14.47 -14.08 -6.23
N VAL A 142 -14.28 -15.26 -6.82
CA VAL A 142 -13.49 -15.38 -8.05
C VAL A 142 -14.41 -14.89 -9.16
N PRO A 143 -14.02 -13.88 -9.94
CA PRO A 143 -14.80 -13.47 -11.10
C PRO A 143 -15.03 -14.64 -12.04
N ASP A 144 -16.21 -14.73 -12.66
CA ASP A 144 -16.55 -15.84 -13.57
C ASP A 144 -15.62 -15.91 -14.81
N VAL A 145 -14.94 -14.80 -15.09
CA VAL A 145 -13.98 -14.63 -16.18
C VAL A 145 -12.57 -14.39 -15.64
N GLY A 146 -11.58 -15.02 -16.27
CA GLY A 146 -10.17 -14.90 -15.91
C GLY A 146 -9.65 -13.46 -16.00
N LEU A 147 -8.55 -13.19 -15.31
CA LEU A 147 -7.92 -11.86 -15.27
C LEU A 147 -7.53 -11.36 -16.66
N SER A 148 -6.95 -12.22 -17.51
CA SER A 148 -6.57 -11.90 -18.89
C SER A 148 -7.74 -11.39 -19.73
N GLN A 149 -8.90 -12.06 -19.66
CA GLN A 149 -10.10 -11.64 -20.38
C GLN A 149 -10.65 -10.30 -19.87
N ARG A 150 -10.62 -10.06 -18.55
CA ARG A 150 -11.07 -8.78 -17.98
C ARG A 150 -10.12 -7.64 -18.32
N LEU A 151 -8.81 -7.88 -18.32
CA LEU A 151 -7.81 -6.91 -18.77
C LEU A 151 -8.01 -6.56 -20.24
N ALA A 152 -8.16 -7.58 -21.10
CA ALA A 152 -8.41 -7.37 -22.53
C ALA A 152 -9.71 -6.59 -22.78
N HIS A 153 -10.77 -6.91 -22.03
CA HIS A 153 -12.03 -6.16 -22.10
C HIS A 153 -11.87 -4.71 -21.66
N ASP A 154 -11.20 -4.46 -20.52
CA ASP A 154 -11.01 -3.10 -20.01
C ASP A 154 -10.14 -2.27 -20.97
N LEU A 155 -9.02 -2.82 -21.44
CA LEU A 155 -8.12 -2.17 -22.40
C LEU A 155 -8.75 -1.99 -23.79
N GLY A 156 -9.78 -2.76 -24.14
CA GLY A 156 -10.53 -2.60 -25.38
C GLY A 156 -11.49 -1.40 -25.38
N ARG A 157 -11.77 -0.81 -24.22
CA ARG A 157 -12.66 0.36 -24.09
C ARG A 157 -11.91 1.65 -24.42
N PRO A 158 -12.59 2.66 -25.00
CA PRO A 158 -12.02 4.00 -25.11
C PRO A 158 -11.93 4.66 -23.73
N ASP A 159 -11.06 5.66 -23.61
CA ASP A 159 -11.04 6.52 -22.43
C ASP A 159 -12.32 7.37 -22.33
N GLY A 160 -12.70 7.67 -21.08
CA GLY A 160 -13.87 8.47 -20.77
C GLY A 160 -13.60 9.98 -20.84
N PRO A 161 -14.62 10.81 -20.58
CA PRO A 161 -14.46 12.27 -20.54
C PRO A 161 -13.64 12.76 -19.33
N GLN A 162 -13.54 11.93 -18.28
CA GLN A 162 -12.67 12.17 -17.14
C GLN A 162 -11.46 11.24 -17.23
N TYR A 163 -10.32 11.69 -16.68
CA TYR A 163 -9.10 10.89 -16.69
C TYR A 163 -9.27 9.56 -15.94
N ARG A 164 -9.89 9.59 -14.75
CA ARG A 164 -10.14 8.42 -13.90
C ARG A 164 -11.56 7.89 -14.11
N ALA A 165 -11.74 6.57 -13.95
CA ALA A 165 -13.03 5.92 -14.13
C ALA A 165 -14.02 6.21 -12.99
N VAL A 166 -13.52 6.31 -11.76
CA VAL A 166 -14.29 6.62 -10.56
C VAL A 166 -13.74 7.89 -9.94
N SER A 167 -14.61 8.82 -9.54
CA SER A 167 -14.19 10.06 -8.90
C SER A 167 -13.86 9.83 -7.43
N LEU A 168 -12.83 10.52 -6.91
CA LEU A 168 -12.49 10.44 -5.48
C LEU A 168 -13.63 10.93 -4.57
N ASP A 169 -14.47 11.87 -5.03
CA ASP A 169 -15.59 12.37 -4.24
C ASP A 169 -16.74 11.33 -4.14
N GLU A 170 -16.86 10.42 -5.11
CA GLU A 170 -17.74 9.26 -5.02
C GLU A 170 -17.19 8.22 -4.06
N VAL A 171 -15.92 7.84 -4.19
CA VAL A 171 -15.28 6.89 -3.28
C VAL A 171 -15.29 7.40 -1.84
N ALA A 172 -15.04 8.70 -1.63
CA ALA A 172 -15.04 9.31 -0.30
C ALA A 172 -16.37 9.11 0.46
N ARG A 173 -17.51 9.11 -0.24
CA ARG A 173 -18.82 8.85 0.38
C ARG A 173 -18.99 7.39 0.76
N ASP A 174 -18.52 6.48 -0.08
CA ASP A 174 -18.71 5.04 0.10
C ASP A 174 -17.73 4.41 1.10
N ILE A 175 -16.57 5.03 1.30
CA ILE A 175 -15.49 4.54 2.15
C ILE A 175 -15.48 5.18 3.56
N ASP A 176 -16.38 6.13 3.81
CA ASP A 176 -16.43 6.87 5.08
C ASP A 176 -16.67 5.93 6.27
N GLY A 177 -15.98 6.20 7.38
CA GLY A 177 -16.04 5.39 8.60
C GLY A 177 -15.34 4.02 8.53
N LEU A 178 -14.66 3.66 7.42
CA LEU A 178 -13.92 2.40 7.35
C LEU A 178 -12.77 2.32 8.35
N ALA A 179 -12.11 3.44 8.69
CA ALA A 179 -11.27 3.52 9.87
C ALA A 179 -12.17 3.71 11.10
N ASN A 180 -12.18 2.71 11.98
CA ASN A 180 -12.94 2.72 13.22
C ASN A 180 -12.35 1.73 14.24
N PRO A 181 -12.45 1.99 15.55
CA PRO A 181 -11.76 1.20 16.58
C PRO A 181 -12.42 -0.16 16.89
N PHE A 182 -13.43 -0.60 16.13
CA PHE A 182 -14.21 -1.79 16.46
C PHE A 182 -14.25 -2.84 15.37
N CYS A 183 -14.45 -2.45 14.12
CA CYS A 183 -14.72 -3.37 13.01
C CYS A 183 -13.83 -3.08 11.80
N SER A 184 -12.70 -2.40 11.99
CA SER A 184 -11.84 -1.95 10.89
C SER A 184 -10.69 -2.91 10.59
N GLY A 185 -10.46 -3.12 9.29
CA GLY A 185 -9.19 -3.70 8.81
C GLY A 185 -8.09 -2.65 8.64
N VAL A 186 -8.45 -1.38 8.42
CA VAL A 186 -7.52 -0.31 8.03
C VAL A 186 -7.03 0.53 9.19
N GLY A 187 -7.62 0.43 10.39
CA GLY A 187 -7.11 1.15 11.55
C GLY A 187 -8.22 1.69 12.43
N ALA A 188 -7.85 2.10 13.64
CA ALA A 188 -8.77 2.73 14.58
C ALA A 188 -9.23 4.10 14.09
N ASP A 189 -8.31 4.90 13.54
CA ASP A 189 -8.53 6.31 13.25
C ASP A 189 -7.93 6.72 11.91
N ALA A 190 -8.55 7.72 11.29
CA ALA A 190 -8.02 8.49 10.18
C ALA A 190 -7.79 9.93 10.66
N VAL A 191 -6.55 10.25 11.02
CA VAL A 191 -6.19 11.50 11.67
C VAL A 191 -5.89 12.57 10.62
N ARG A 192 -6.50 13.74 10.74
CA ARG A 192 -6.14 14.92 9.94
C ARG A 192 -4.87 15.53 10.53
N ASP A 193 -3.78 15.52 9.76
CA ASP A 193 -2.51 16.09 10.20
C ASP A 193 -2.55 17.60 10.01
N LEU A 194 -3.01 18.32 11.04
CA LEU A 194 -3.13 19.78 11.01
C LEU A 194 -1.78 20.50 11.07
N GLU A 195 -0.71 19.79 11.43
CA GLU A 195 0.67 20.32 11.47
C GLU A 195 1.34 20.38 10.09
N ILE A 196 0.69 19.83 9.04
CA ILE A 196 1.22 19.88 7.68
C ILE A 196 0.53 21.02 6.92
N GLU A 197 1.27 22.11 6.69
CA GLU A 197 0.73 23.37 6.17
C GLU A 197 0.68 23.42 4.63
N THR A 198 1.21 22.40 3.97
CA THR A 198 1.40 22.32 2.51
C THR A 198 0.24 21.59 1.83
N THR A 199 -0.19 20.48 2.43
CA THR A 199 -1.23 19.57 1.98
C THR A 199 -2.23 19.29 3.10
N ALA A 200 -3.45 18.89 2.76
CA ALA A 200 -4.45 18.46 3.72
C ALA A 200 -4.23 16.97 4.06
N LYS A 201 -3.09 16.62 4.65
CA LYS A 201 -2.70 15.22 4.89
C LYS A 201 -3.66 14.55 5.89
N VAL A 202 -4.02 13.30 5.59
CA VAL A 202 -4.71 12.40 6.51
C VAL A 202 -3.87 11.15 6.64
N SER A 203 -3.61 10.73 7.87
CA SER A 203 -2.78 9.56 8.17
C SER A 203 -3.52 8.59 9.08
N GLY A 204 -3.21 7.31 8.96
CA GLY A 204 -3.66 6.28 9.88
C GLY A 204 -2.73 5.09 9.84
N ALA A 205 -3.05 4.07 10.63
CA ALA A 205 -2.29 2.83 10.64
C ALA A 205 -3.14 1.68 11.14
N TYR A 206 -2.84 0.49 10.64
CA TYR A 206 -3.29 -0.77 11.23
C TYR A 206 -2.09 -1.58 11.73
N VAL A 207 -2.37 -2.53 12.61
CA VAL A 207 -1.36 -3.46 13.12
C VAL A 207 -1.56 -4.81 12.45
N SER A 208 -0.54 -5.29 11.75
CA SER A 208 -0.47 -6.65 11.24
C SER A 208 0.40 -7.50 12.15
N ARG A 209 0.01 -8.76 12.37
CA ARG A 209 0.72 -9.71 13.22
C ARG A 209 1.00 -11.00 12.46
N SER A 210 2.11 -11.64 12.78
CA SER A 210 2.37 -13.06 12.58
C SER A 210 2.67 -13.69 13.96
N ALA A 211 2.96 -14.99 14.07
CA ALA A 211 3.23 -15.58 15.39
C ALA A 211 4.48 -14.97 16.06
N ASP A 212 5.48 -14.58 15.26
CA ASP A 212 6.79 -14.14 15.76
C ASP A 212 7.04 -12.63 15.53
N SER A 213 6.10 -11.89 14.94
CA SER A 213 6.31 -10.48 14.58
C SER A 213 5.03 -9.65 14.58
N VAL A 214 5.22 -8.35 14.82
CA VAL A 214 4.18 -7.34 14.78
C VAL A 214 4.68 -6.18 13.95
N TRP A 215 3.88 -5.71 13.00
CA TRP A 215 4.19 -4.58 12.14
C TRP A 215 3.09 -3.54 12.27
N THR A 216 3.50 -2.29 12.42
CA THR A 216 2.61 -1.15 12.20
C THR A 216 2.66 -0.82 10.72
N CYS A 217 1.52 -0.81 10.06
CA CYS A 217 1.37 -0.53 8.64
C CYS A 217 0.70 0.83 8.53
N PRO A 218 1.47 1.93 8.39
CA PRO A 218 0.88 3.25 8.18
C PRO A 218 0.17 3.30 6.82
N TRP A 219 -0.59 4.36 6.57
CA TRP A 219 -1.09 4.76 5.26
C TRP A 219 -1.44 6.25 5.36
N GLY A 220 -1.51 6.93 4.22
CA GLY A 220 -1.84 8.34 4.20
C GLY A 220 -2.36 8.82 2.85
N GLY A 221 -3.14 9.88 2.89
CA GLY A 221 -3.52 10.61 1.68
C GLY A 221 -3.12 12.05 1.79
N HIS A 222 -2.65 12.61 0.68
CA HIS A 222 -2.14 13.96 0.61
C HIS A 222 -2.64 14.67 -0.65
N THR A 223 -3.66 15.49 -0.48
CA THR A 223 -4.23 16.36 -1.50
C THR A 223 -4.45 17.76 -0.95
N SER A 224 -5.05 18.67 -1.71
CA SER A 224 -5.48 19.98 -1.21
C SER A 224 -6.76 19.97 -0.36
N ARG A 225 -7.40 18.80 -0.14
CA ARG A 225 -8.68 18.67 0.60
C ARG A 225 -8.69 17.43 1.50
N TYR A 226 -9.02 17.61 2.79
CA TYR A 226 -9.07 16.49 3.75
C TYR A 226 -10.04 15.37 3.33
N THR A 227 -11.15 15.68 2.66
CA THR A 227 -12.11 14.67 2.20
C THR A 227 -11.50 13.71 1.16
N ARG A 228 -10.72 14.25 0.21
CA ARG A 228 -10.03 13.44 -0.81
C ARG A 228 -8.81 12.73 -0.23
N SER A 229 -8.06 13.41 0.63
CA SER A 229 -6.94 12.80 1.36
C SER A 229 -7.41 11.61 2.22
N HIS A 230 -8.54 11.75 2.92
CA HIS A 230 -9.14 10.66 3.68
C HIS A 230 -9.46 9.45 2.80
N ALA A 231 -10.12 9.68 1.65
CA ALA A 231 -10.42 8.60 0.70
C ALA A 231 -9.15 7.93 0.15
N ILE A 232 -8.14 8.71 -0.26
CA ILE A 232 -6.87 8.18 -0.75
C ILE A 232 -6.15 7.36 0.33
N GLY A 233 -6.06 7.87 1.56
CA GLY A 233 -5.38 7.16 2.64
C GLY A 233 -6.06 5.83 2.98
N LEU A 234 -7.39 5.78 3.00
CA LEU A 234 -8.12 4.53 3.19
C LEU A 234 -7.95 3.56 2.01
N LEU A 235 -7.92 4.05 0.77
CA LEU A 235 -7.63 3.22 -0.40
C LEU A 235 -6.22 2.64 -0.37
N GLU A 236 -5.24 3.43 0.08
CA GLU A 236 -3.87 2.95 0.30
C GLU A 236 -3.82 1.92 1.43
N GLY A 237 -4.53 2.15 2.53
CA GLY A 237 -4.67 1.17 3.61
C GLY A 237 -5.24 -0.17 3.11
N LEU A 238 -6.28 -0.13 2.27
CA LEU A 238 -6.85 -1.32 1.64
C LEU A 238 -5.88 -2.01 0.67
N GLU A 239 -5.13 -1.23 -0.12
CA GLU A 239 -4.08 -1.75 -1.00
C GLU A 239 -2.99 -2.46 -0.19
N ARG A 240 -2.50 -1.85 0.89
CA ARG A 240 -1.49 -2.45 1.78
C ARG A 240 -1.99 -3.75 2.44
N ILE A 241 -3.26 -3.80 2.85
CA ILE A 241 -3.84 -5.05 3.38
C ILE A 241 -3.85 -6.13 2.30
N ALA A 242 -4.19 -5.78 1.06
CA ALA A 242 -4.30 -6.73 -0.03
C ALA A 242 -2.94 -7.20 -0.58
N GLY A 243 -1.93 -6.33 -0.57
CA GLY A 243 -0.55 -6.63 -0.96
C GLY A 243 0.24 -7.41 0.09
N ALA A 244 -0.26 -7.46 1.33
CA ALA A 244 0.43 -8.13 2.42
C ALA A 244 0.46 -9.66 2.28
N ARG A 245 -0.67 -10.29 1.93
CA ARG A 245 -0.81 -11.75 1.85
C ARG A 245 -1.78 -12.16 0.74
N PRO A 246 -1.59 -13.33 0.09
CA PRO A 246 -2.57 -13.85 -0.85
C PRO A 246 -3.96 -13.98 -0.20
N PRO A 247 -5.05 -13.67 -0.92
CA PRO A 247 -6.39 -13.90 -0.40
C PRO A 247 -6.64 -15.40 -0.19
N VAL A 248 -7.52 -15.73 0.75
CA VAL A 248 -7.85 -17.12 1.05
C VAL A 248 -8.45 -17.80 -0.18
N GLY A 249 -7.83 -18.90 -0.62
CA GLY A 249 -8.25 -19.64 -1.83
C GLY A 249 -7.60 -19.18 -3.12
N ALA A 250 -6.61 -18.27 -3.07
CA ALA A 250 -5.76 -17.98 -4.22
C ALA A 250 -5.08 -19.27 -4.71
N SER A 251 -4.92 -19.39 -6.04
CA SER A 251 -4.15 -20.49 -6.61
C SER A 251 -2.68 -20.37 -6.21
N THR A 252 -2.23 -21.30 -5.37
CA THR A 252 -0.85 -21.38 -4.91
C THR A 252 -0.25 -22.74 -5.23
N TRP A 253 1.01 -22.76 -5.64
CA TRP A 253 1.78 -23.99 -5.84
C TRP A 253 3.00 -23.98 -4.94
N PHE A 254 3.52 -25.17 -4.60
CA PHE A 254 4.77 -25.32 -3.86
C PHE A 254 5.72 -26.22 -4.64
N GLY A 255 6.97 -25.81 -4.78
CA GLY A 255 7.99 -26.55 -5.52
C GLY A 255 9.08 -25.65 -6.08
N THR A 256 9.92 -26.20 -6.94
CA THR A 256 10.87 -25.45 -7.77
C THR A 256 10.22 -25.05 -9.09
N ALA A 257 10.89 -24.22 -9.89
CA ALA A 257 10.37 -23.81 -11.20
C ALA A 257 10.09 -25.00 -12.14
N ALA A 258 10.81 -26.11 -12.00
CA ALA A 258 10.63 -27.32 -12.81
C ALA A 258 9.34 -28.10 -12.48
N ASP A 259 8.76 -27.87 -11.29
CA ASP A 259 7.60 -28.60 -10.79
C ASP A 259 6.27 -27.94 -11.18
N LEU A 260 6.30 -26.75 -11.80
CA LEU A 260 5.12 -25.93 -12.01
C LEU A 260 4.42 -26.20 -13.35
N PRO A 261 3.08 -26.15 -13.39
CA PRO A 261 2.29 -26.46 -14.58
C PRO A 261 2.22 -25.32 -15.60
N LEU A 262 2.81 -24.16 -15.30
CA LEU A 262 2.71 -22.92 -16.08
C LEU A 262 4.11 -22.32 -16.32
N PRO A 263 4.29 -21.48 -17.35
CA PRO A 263 5.53 -20.73 -17.55
C PRO A 263 5.91 -19.93 -16.29
N VAL A 264 7.19 -20.02 -15.90
CA VAL A 264 7.68 -19.50 -14.62
C VAL A 264 8.60 -18.31 -14.85
N TYR A 265 8.45 -17.26 -14.03
CA TYR A 265 9.50 -16.27 -13.83
C TYR A 265 10.25 -16.60 -12.53
N PRO A 266 11.50 -17.09 -12.59
CA PRO A 266 12.22 -17.52 -11.41
C PRO A 266 12.61 -16.33 -10.51
N PRO A 267 12.95 -16.56 -9.23
CA PRO A 267 13.43 -15.51 -8.32
C PRO A 267 14.56 -14.64 -8.90
N SER A 268 15.50 -15.23 -9.65
CA SER A 268 16.58 -14.49 -10.29
C SER A 268 16.13 -13.44 -11.30
N ALA A 269 14.96 -13.61 -11.93
CA ALA A 269 14.35 -12.62 -12.82
C ALA A 269 13.97 -11.33 -12.08
N PHE A 270 13.85 -11.38 -10.75
CA PHE A 270 13.53 -10.25 -9.86
C PHE A 270 14.74 -9.77 -9.05
N GLY A 271 15.96 -10.05 -9.53
CA GLY A 271 17.20 -9.57 -8.92
C GLY A 271 17.68 -10.37 -7.70
N LEU A 272 17.09 -11.54 -7.42
CA LEU A 272 17.66 -12.50 -6.48
C LEU A 272 18.87 -13.22 -7.11
N LYS A 273 19.69 -13.86 -6.27
CA LYS A 273 20.80 -14.66 -6.77
C LYS A 273 20.26 -15.96 -7.40
N THR A 274 20.95 -16.49 -8.39
CA THR A 274 20.53 -17.69 -9.15
C THR A 274 20.35 -18.94 -8.28
N GLU A 275 21.03 -19.04 -7.14
CA GLU A 275 20.84 -20.15 -6.19
C GLU A 275 19.43 -20.16 -5.58
N ALA A 276 18.75 -19.01 -5.54
CA ALA A 276 17.37 -18.91 -5.07
C ALA A 276 16.38 -19.67 -5.98
N ASP A 277 16.71 -19.87 -7.25
CA ASP A 277 15.85 -20.57 -8.22
C ASP A 277 15.74 -22.07 -7.91
N LEU A 278 16.71 -22.61 -7.17
CA LEU A 278 16.77 -24.01 -6.74
C LEU A 278 16.06 -24.26 -5.41
N VAL A 279 15.61 -23.20 -4.73
CA VAL A 279 14.96 -23.31 -3.42
C VAL A 279 13.47 -23.59 -3.65
N PRO A 280 12.93 -24.73 -3.16
CA PRO A 280 11.49 -24.96 -3.18
C PRO A 280 10.76 -23.84 -2.44
N THR A 281 9.83 -23.19 -3.12
CA THR A 281 9.11 -22.03 -2.61
C THR A 281 7.64 -22.09 -2.98
N ARG A 282 6.87 -21.10 -2.51
CA ARG A 282 5.49 -20.90 -2.93
C ARG A 282 5.41 -19.96 -4.12
N TRP A 283 4.46 -20.27 -5.00
CA TRP A 283 4.23 -19.58 -6.26
C TRP A 283 2.78 -19.15 -6.36
N VAL A 284 2.53 -18.04 -7.04
CA VAL A 284 1.20 -17.48 -7.27
C VAL A 284 1.01 -17.16 -8.75
N ALA A 285 -0.24 -17.18 -9.19
CA ALA A 285 -0.60 -16.86 -10.57
C ALA A 285 -0.41 -15.37 -10.87
N ALA A 286 0.02 -15.08 -12.10
CA ALA A 286 0.04 -13.76 -12.69
C ALA A 286 -0.40 -13.85 -14.16
N THR A 287 -0.79 -12.73 -14.75
CA THR A 287 -1.06 -12.62 -16.18
C THR A 287 0.02 -11.76 -16.83
N ARG A 288 0.66 -12.25 -17.90
CA ARG A 288 1.53 -11.43 -18.75
C ARG A 288 0.66 -10.55 -19.65
N LEU A 289 0.90 -9.24 -19.62
CA LEU A 289 0.03 -8.26 -20.26
C LEU A 289 0.14 -8.25 -21.79
N SER A 290 1.30 -8.61 -22.34
CA SER A 290 1.59 -8.53 -23.78
C SER A 290 0.80 -9.53 -24.63
N ASP A 291 0.56 -10.73 -24.11
CA ASP A 291 -0.12 -11.83 -24.80
C ASP A 291 -1.32 -12.42 -24.02
N GLY A 292 -1.52 -11.97 -22.77
CA GLY A 292 -2.58 -12.48 -21.89
C GLY A 292 -2.30 -13.86 -21.31
N ALA A 293 -1.05 -14.37 -21.41
CA ALA A 293 -0.70 -15.70 -20.91
C ALA A 293 -0.71 -15.77 -19.39
N ASP A 294 -1.23 -16.87 -18.85
CA ASP A 294 -1.11 -17.19 -17.43
C ASP A 294 0.29 -17.71 -17.12
N VAL A 295 0.93 -17.09 -16.14
CA VAL A 295 2.30 -17.39 -15.70
C VAL A 295 2.33 -17.49 -14.18
N VAL A 296 3.45 -17.94 -13.61
CA VAL A 296 3.63 -18.03 -12.16
C VAL A 296 4.89 -17.31 -11.70
N VAL A 297 4.77 -16.63 -10.56
CA VAL A 297 5.83 -15.83 -9.93
C VAL A 297 6.00 -16.25 -8.47
N PRO A 298 7.18 -16.02 -7.85
CA PRO A 298 7.38 -16.33 -6.44
C PRO A 298 6.42 -15.53 -5.56
N ARG A 299 5.76 -16.19 -4.62
CA ARG A 299 4.82 -15.58 -3.67
C ARG A 299 5.45 -14.43 -2.90
N ASP A 300 6.73 -14.53 -2.57
CA ASP A 300 7.49 -13.54 -1.78
C ASP A 300 7.83 -12.26 -2.56
N VAL A 301 7.71 -12.29 -3.89
CA VAL A 301 7.85 -11.12 -4.75
C VAL A 301 6.49 -10.44 -4.97
N ALA A 302 5.42 -11.25 -5.02
CA ALA A 302 4.06 -10.74 -5.16
C ALA A 302 3.47 -10.19 -3.86
N TYR A 303 3.84 -10.74 -2.70
CA TYR A 303 3.29 -10.39 -1.38
C TYR A 303 4.40 -10.25 -0.34
N TYR A 304 4.36 -9.17 0.44
CA TYR A 304 5.52 -8.74 1.25
C TYR A 304 5.50 -9.15 2.73
N LEU A 305 4.40 -9.68 3.28
CA LEU A 305 4.38 -10.25 4.63
C LEU A 305 4.59 -11.76 4.60
N PRO A 306 5.29 -12.34 5.60
CA PRO A 306 5.42 -13.79 5.72
C PRO A 306 4.06 -14.42 6.03
N GLU A 307 4.01 -15.74 5.87
CA GLU A 307 2.82 -16.52 6.23
C GLU A 307 2.64 -16.66 7.73
N ASP A 308 1.40 -16.94 8.14
CA ASP A 308 1.10 -17.23 9.54
C ASP A 308 1.56 -18.66 9.87
N PRO A 309 2.30 -18.85 10.98
CA PRO A 309 2.67 -20.18 11.48
C PRO A 309 1.42 -20.99 11.77
N GLY A 310 1.30 -22.18 11.15
CA GLY A 310 0.13 -23.05 11.28
C GLY A 310 -0.95 -22.89 10.21
N GLY A 311 -0.71 -22.11 9.14
CA GLY A 311 -1.51 -22.20 7.91
C GLY A 311 -1.45 -23.62 7.35
N GLY A 312 -2.52 -24.39 7.58
CA GLY A 312 -2.61 -25.85 7.40
C GLY A 312 -2.43 -26.42 6.00
N ASP A 313 -1.92 -25.65 5.04
CA ASP A 313 -1.69 -26.07 3.66
C ASP A 313 -0.20 -25.93 3.28
N ALA A 314 0.72 -26.36 4.16
CA ALA A 314 2.00 -26.86 3.65
C ALA A 314 1.70 -28.20 2.96
N PRO A 315 1.88 -28.34 1.63
CA PRO A 315 1.79 -29.65 1.01
C PRO A 315 2.84 -30.56 1.67
N GLY A 316 2.36 -31.55 2.43
CA GLY A 316 3.21 -32.46 3.22
C GLY A 316 3.03 -32.40 4.75
N GLY A 317 2.03 -31.69 5.26
CA GLY A 317 1.64 -31.78 6.68
C GLY A 317 2.58 -31.04 7.65
N PRO A 318 2.40 -31.21 8.97
CA PRO A 318 3.16 -30.50 10.02
C PRO A 318 4.67 -30.76 9.98
N GLU A 319 5.10 -31.80 9.26
CA GLU A 319 6.50 -32.18 9.07
C GLU A 319 7.27 -31.18 8.19
N ASN A 320 6.57 -30.44 7.32
CA ASN A 320 7.15 -29.42 6.42
C ASN A 320 6.98 -27.98 6.92
N ALA A 321 6.37 -27.78 8.11
CA ALA A 321 6.15 -26.45 8.68
C ALA A 321 7.46 -25.69 8.98
N GLY A 322 8.61 -26.39 9.01
CA GLY A 322 9.95 -25.80 9.14
C GLY A 322 10.69 -25.54 7.83
N CYS A 323 10.10 -25.84 6.65
CA CYS A 323 10.82 -25.83 5.36
C CYS A 323 10.65 -24.54 4.54
N TYR A 324 9.70 -23.66 4.85
CA TYR A 324 9.52 -22.41 4.12
C TYR A 324 10.44 -21.32 4.66
N ARG A 325 11.46 -20.97 3.87
CA ARG A 325 12.34 -19.82 4.12
C ARG A 325 11.94 -18.70 3.17
N GLN A 326 11.49 -17.57 3.72
CA GLN A 326 11.18 -16.38 2.92
C GLN A 326 12.39 -16.02 2.04
N LEU A 327 12.19 -15.99 0.71
CA LEU A 327 13.25 -15.77 -0.26
C LEU A 327 13.74 -14.31 -0.27
N VAL A 328 12.79 -13.39 -0.12
CA VAL A 328 13.00 -11.95 -0.12
C VAL A 328 11.97 -11.28 0.77
N GLN A 329 12.38 -10.23 1.47
CA GLN A 329 11.46 -9.29 2.08
C GLN A 329 11.23 -8.16 1.08
N ASP A 330 10.21 -8.32 0.22
CA ASP A 330 9.85 -7.30 -0.76
C ASP A 330 9.05 -6.15 -0.11
N SER A 331 8.58 -5.19 -0.91
CA SER A 331 7.83 -4.02 -0.49
C SER A 331 6.49 -3.92 -1.22
N SER A 332 5.74 -2.84 -0.96
CA SER A 332 4.54 -2.50 -1.74
C SER A 332 4.87 -2.14 -3.19
N ASN A 333 6.11 -1.81 -3.56
CA ASN A 333 6.51 -1.35 -4.91
C ASN A 333 5.76 -2.00 -6.09
N GLY A 334 4.89 -1.26 -6.76
CA GLY A 334 4.07 -1.74 -7.88
C GLY A 334 2.69 -2.28 -7.47
N CYS A 335 2.35 -2.24 -6.18
CA CYS A 335 0.98 -2.39 -5.69
C CYS A 335 0.21 -1.10 -6.02
N ALA A 336 -1.03 -1.25 -6.49
CA ALA A 336 -1.86 -0.08 -6.78
C ALA A 336 -3.34 -0.41 -6.71
N CYS A 337 -4.11 0.61 -6.32
CA CYS A 337 -5.57 0.61 -6.32
C CYS A 337 -6.11 1.58 -7.40
N GLY A 338 -7.08 1.15 -8.21
CA GLY A 338 -7.67 1.96 -9.28
C GLY A 338 -9.17 1.71 -9.47
N GLY A 339 -9.87 2.65 -10.10
CA GLY A 339 -11.29 2.52 -10.45
C GLY A 339 -11.54 1.62 -11.68
N SER A 340 -10.47 1.12 -12.30
CA SER A 340 -10.49 0.07 -13.32
C SER A 340 -9.21 -0.77 -13.23
N LEU A 341 -9.16 -1.93 -13.89
CA LEU A 341 -7.94 -2.74 -13.96
C LEU A 341 -6.81 -2.00 -14.69
N ALA A 342 -7.12 -1.32 -15.80
CA ALA A 342 -6.16 -0.48 -16.52
C ALA A 342 -5.59 0.63 -15.63
N GLU A 343 -6.42 1.23 -14.76
CA GLU A 343 -5.97 2.26 -13.82
C GLU A 343 -5.03 1.68 -12.77
N ALA A 344 -5.39 0.56 -12.15
CA ALA A 344 -4.53 -0.11 -11.18
C ALA A 344 -3.20 -0.56 -11.81
N VAL A 345 -3.23 -1.11 -13.03
CA VAL A 345 -2.02 -1.52 -13.76
C VAL A 345 -1.16 -0.32 -14.16
N LEU A 346 -1.75 0.79 -14.61
CA LEU A 346 -1.00 2.00 -14.94
C LEU A 346 -0.21 2.51 -13.74
N TYR A 347 -0.87 2.72 -12.59
CA TYR A 347 -0.19 3.28 -11.42
C TYR A 347 0.81 2.29 -10.80
N GLY A 348 0.54 0.98 -10.82
CA GLY A 348 1.54 -0.01 -10.40
C GLY A 348 2.76 -0.07 -11.33
N LEU A 349 2.57 0.08 -12.65
CA LEU A 349 3.67 0.17 -13.61
C LEU A 349 4.49 1.45 -13.43
N LEU A 350 3.82 2.59 -13.26
CA LEU A 350 4.48 3.88 -13.06
C LEU A 350 5.33 3.87 -11.79
N GLU A 351 4.83 3.32 -10.68
CA GLU A 351 5.63 3.19 -9.46
C GLU A 351 6.88 2.31 -9.69
N ALA A 352 6.72 1.14 -10.32
CA ALA A 352 7.85 0.25 -10.59
C ALA A 352 8.94 0.93 -11.46
N VAL A 353 8.51 1.73 -12.45
CA VAL A 353 9.40 2.51 -13.31
C VAL A 353 10.07 3.64 -12.56
N GLU A 354 9.35 4.32 -11.68
CA GLU A 354 9.87 5.40 -10.85
C GLU A 354 10.99 4.90 -9.93
N ARG A 355 10.78 3.76 -9.25
CA ARG A 355 11.81 3.17 -8.38
C ARG A 355 13.02 2.70 -9.17
N ASP A 356 12.82 2.09 -10.34
CA ASP A 356 13.92 1.70 -11.25
C ASP A 356 14.79 2.91 -11.62
N ALA A 357 14.14 3.96 -12.13
CA ALA A 357 14.77 5.19 -12.57
C ALA A 357 15.49 5.93 -11.44
N PHE A 358 14.87 6.01 -10.26
CA PHE A 358 15.48 6.64 -9.10
C PHE A 358 16.73 5.89 -8.64
N LEU A 359 16.65 4.56 -8.49
CA LEU A 359 17.78 3.76 -7.98
C LEU A 359 18.94 3.70 -8.97
N ILE A 360 18.67 3.70 -10.28
CA ILE A 360 19.70 3.85 -11.32
C ILE A 360 20.40 5.21 -11.18
N GLY A 361 19.64 6.29 -11.02
CA GLY A 361 20.18 7.64 -10.81
C GLY A 361 21.04 7.73 -9.55
N TRP A 362 20.54 7.18 -8.45
CA TRP A 362 21.16 7.21 -7.13
C TRP A 362 22.45 6.39 -7.06
N TYR A 363 22.37 5.09 -7.35
CA TYR A 363 23.53 4.19 -7.27
C TYR A 363 24.48 4.35 -8.47
N GLY A 364 24.00 4.93 -9.56
CA GLY A 364 24.84 5.45 -10.63
C GLY A 364 25.56 6.75 -10.27
N ALA A 365 25.25 7.40 -9.13
CA ALA A 365 25.76 8.72 -8.75
C ALA A 365 25.71 9.71 -9.93
N LEU A 366 24.56 9.76 -10.62
CA LEU A 366 24.41 10.50 -11.87
C LEU A 366 24.19 11.99 -11.59
N ALA A 367 24.93 12.84 -12.30
CA ALA A 367 24.66 14.27 -12.40
C ALA A 367 23.45 14.49 -13.32
N LEU A 368 22.24 14.32 -12.78
CA LEU A 368 21.00 14.43 -13.55
C LEU A 368 20.72 15.87 -13.99
N ASP A 369 20.14 16.06 -15.16
CA ASP A 369 19.71 17.38 -15.63
C ASP A 369 18.64 17.96 -14.68
N GLU A 370 18.77 19.24 -14.34
CA GLU A 370 17.82 19.94 -13.48
C GLU A 370 16.71 20.59 -14.33
N ILE A 371 15.48 20.51 -13.86
CA ILE A 371 14.29 21.05 -14.53
C ILE A 371 14.06 22.47 -14.02
N ASP A 372 13.74 23.37 -14.95
CA ASP A 372 13.40 24.76 -14.62
C ASP A 372 12.01 24.84 -13.97
N PRO A 373 11.90 25.21 -12.69
CA PRO A 373 10.61 25.33 -12.02
C PRO A 373 9.71 26.42 -12.63
N ASP A 374 10.25 27.37 -13.37
CA ASP A 374 9.45 28.41 -14.03
C ASP A 374 8.71 27.88 -15.27
N THR A 375 9.07 26.69 -15.75
CA THR A 375 8.38 26.02 -16.87
C THR A 375 7.16 25.19 -16.43
N ILE A 376 6.92 25.07 -15.12
CA ILE A 376 5.74 24.38 -14.57
C ILE A 376 4.46 25.11 -14.99
N ARG A 377 3.57 24.41 -15.70
CA ARG A 377 2.29 24.98 -16.16
C ARG A 377 1.14 24.67 -15.22
N ASP A 378 1.17 23.51 -14.55
CA ASP A 378 0.10 23.15 -13.62
C ASP A 378 0.01 24.16 -12.47
N ARG A 379 -1.19 24.72 -12.31
CA ARG A 379 -1.43 25.75 -11.31
C ARG A 379 -1.26 25.20 -9.90
N SER A 380 -1.72 23.98 -9.63
CA SER A 380 -1.70 23.39 -8.29
C SER A 380 -0.26 23.12 -7.86
N SER A 381 0.58 22.61 -8.75
CA SER A 381 2.02 22.41 -8.54
C SER A 381 2.74 23.73 -8.25
N ARG A 382 2.46 24.81 -9.00
CA ARG A 382 3.03 26.14 -8.70
C ARG A 382 2.62 26.67 -7.34
N GLU A 383 1.35 26.52 -6.96
CA GLU A 383 0.84 26.95 -5.65
C GLU A 383 1.47 26.16 -4.51
N LEU A 384 1.62 24.83 -4.66
CA LEU A 384 2.28 23.97 -3.68
C LEU A 384 3.77 24.31 -3.54
N LEU A 385 4.47 24.54 -4.66
CA LEU A 385 5.87 24.96 -4.66
C LEU A 385 6.05 26.33 -3.97
N ALA A 386 5.13 27.27 -4.19
CA ALA A 386 5.15 28.55 -3.49
C ALA A 386 4.98 28.39 -1.98
N ARG A 387 4.10 27.48 -1.52
CA ARG A 387 3.98 27.16 -0.08
C ARG A 387 5.27 26.61 0.50
N MET A 388 5.93 25.66 -0.18
CA MET A 388 7.23 25.14 0.26
C MET A 388 8.27 26.24 0.40
N ARG A 389 8.33 27.18 -0.56
CA ARG A 389 9.23 28.34 -0.50
C ARG A 389 8.95 29.25 0.71
N LEU A 390 7.67 29.51 1.02
CA LEU A 390 7.28 30.30 2.20
C LEU A 390 7.70 29.63 3.52
N LEU A 391 7.73 28.29 3.53
CA LEU A 391 8.16 27.49 4.69
C LEU A 391 9.69 27.34 4.78
N GLY A 392 10.46 28.04 3.94
CA GLY A 392 11.92 28.01 3.96
C GLY A 392 12.54 26.80 3.28
N TYR A 393 11.81 26.12 2.38
CA TYR A 393 12.33 25.02 1.58
C TYR A 393 12.63 25.45 0.14
N ARG A 394 13.81 25.10 -0.34
CA ARG A 394 14.15 25.12 -1.76
C ARG A 394 13.86 23.74 -2.35
N VAL A 395 12.90 23.64 -3.25
CA VAL A 395 12.63 22.40 -3.99
C VAL A 395 13.28 22.47 -5.36
N ARG A 396 14.11 21.47 -5.68
CA ARG A 396 14.75 21.28 -6.98
C ARG A 396 14.19 20.03 -7.64
N PHE A 397 14.13 20.02 -8.96
CA PHE A 397 13.56 18.92 -9.74
C PHE A 397 14.59 18.42 -10.74
N PHE A 398 14.70 17.11 -10.88
CA PHE A 398 15.69 16.48 -11.76
C PHE A 398 15.00 15.51 -12.71
N ASP A 399 15.39 15.57 -13.98
CA ASP A 399 15.00 14.57 -14.98
C ASP A 399 15.75 13.27 -14.68
N SER A 400 15.08 12.38 -13.97
CA SER A 400 15.61 11.07 -13.59
C SER A 400 15.18 9.98 -14.55
N THR A 401 14.85 10.30 -15.81
CA THR A 401 14.52 9.33 -16.87
C THR A 401 15.75 8.54 -17.32
N THR A 402 16.30 7.72 -16.41
CA THR A 402 17.57 7.00 -16.55
C THR A 402 17.37 5.52 -16.90
N GLY A 403 16.22 4.95 -16.52
CA GLY A 403 15.89 3.54 -16.73
C GLY A 403 15.19 3.30 -18.07
N THR A 404 13.90 3.66 -18.12
CA THR A 404 13.04 3.52 -19.31
C THR A 404 12.94 4.86 -20.07
N ARG A 405 12.05 4.95 -21.06
CA ARG A 405 11.73 6.20 -21.77
C ARG A 405 10.52 6.95 -21.18
N ILE A 406 9.98 6.47 -20.06
CA ILE A 406 8.85 7.12 -19.38
C ILE A 406 9.40 8.25 -18.51
N PRO A 407 8.95 9.51 -18.70
CA PRO A 407 9.41 10.65 -17.92
C PRO A 407 9.28 10.37 -16.42
N THR A 408 10.41 10.53 -15.72
CA THR A 408 10.49 10.40 -14.27
C THR A 408 11.16 11.63 -13.69
N VAL A 409 10.55 12.21 -12.66
CA VAL A 409 11.04 13.41 -11.99
C VAL A 409 11.40 13.06 -10.56
N THR A 410 12.63 13.37 -10.14
CA THR A 410 13.03 13.35 -8.73
C THR A 410 12.95 14.77 -8.18
N ALA A 411 12.19 14.97 -7.10
CA ALA A 411 12.14 16.22 -6.35
C ALA A 411 13.03 16.11 -5.09
N VAL A 412 13.78 17.17 -4.81
CA VAL A 412 14.57 17.29 -3.57
C VAL A 412 14.19 18.60 -2.88
N ALA A 413 13.53 18.50 -1.73
CA ALA A 413 13.28 19.62 -0.85
C ALA A 413 14.43 19.77 0.14
N GLU A 414 15.10 20.92 0.11
CA GLU A 414 16.19 21.28 1.00
C GLU A 414 15.75 22.41 1.93
N SER A 415 15.86 22.19 3.25
CA SER A 415 15.65 23.27 4.22
C SER A 415 16.78 24.30 4.12
N LEU A 416 16.43 25.56 3.88
CA LEU A 416 17.40 26.66 3.84
C LEU A 416 17.97 26.99 5.22
N THR A 417 17.34 26.51 6.30
CA THR A 417 17.78 26.74 7.68
C THR A 417 18.74 25.67 8.15
N THR A 418 18.46 24.39 7.85
CA THR A 418 19.21 23.26 8.42
C THR A 418 20.04 22.49 7.39
N GLY A 419 19.76 22.62 6.09
CA GLY A 419 20.33 21.75 5.06
C GLY A 419 19.74 20.33 5.02
N SER A 420 18.72 20.05 5.83
CA SER A 420 17.97 18.78 5.81
C SER A 420 17.35 18.54 4.43
N LEU A 421 17.41 17.29 3.96
CA LEU A 421 16.90 16.89 2.65
C LEU A 421 15.68 15.98 2.80
N CYS A 422 14.69 16.19 1.94
CA CYS A 422 13.57 15.27 1.73
C CYS A 422 13.48 14.97 0.24
N PHE A 423 13.32 13.70 -0.10
CA PHE A 423 13.28 13.23 -1.49
C PHE A 423 11.89 12.68 -1.81
N GLY A 424 11.50 12.81 -3.07
CA GLY A 424 10.32 12.18 -3.63
C GLY A 424 10.48 12.03 -5.14
N ALA A 425 9.66 11.20 -5.76
CA ALA A 425 9.63 11.08 -7.21
C ALA A 425 8.22 10.85 -7.76
N GLY A 426 8.15 10.92 -9.09
CA GLY A 426 6.97 10.61 -9.85
C GLY A 426 7.36 10.18 -11.25
N ALA A 427 6.75 9.12 -11.75
CA ALA A 427 6.81 8.74 -13.16
C ALA A 427 5.44 8.90 -13.82
N HIS A 428 5.41 9.46 -15.02
CA HIS A 428 4.21 9.56 -15.85
C HIS A 428 4.57 9.99 -17.28
N PRO A 429 3.91 9.51 -18.36
CA PRO A 429 4.16 9.97 -19.73
C PRO A 429 3.88 11.47 -19.92
N ASP A 430 3.03 12.06 -19.09
CA ASP A 430 2.85 13.51 -18.93
C ASP A 430 3.72 14.02 -17.77
N ALA A 431 4.76 14.79 -18.09
CA ALA A 431 5.77 15.22 -17.14
C ALA A 431 5.22 16.18 -16.07
N GLU A 432 4.14 16.91 -16.33
CA GLU A 432 3.48 17.75 -15.32
C GLU A 432 2.90 16.88 -14.19
N ARG A 433 2.37 15.70 -14.53
CA ARG A 433 1.87 14.73 -13.55
C ARG A 433 3.00 14.04 -12.80
N ALA A 434 4.09 13.69 -13.50
CA ALA A 434 5.29 13.15 -12.87
C ALA A 434 5.85 14.13 -11.82
N LEU A 435 5.98 15.41 -12.18
CA LEU A 435 6.43 16.46 -11.26
C LEU A 435 5.43 16.71 -10.12
N ALA A 436 4.13 16.71 -10.39
CA ALA A 436 3.11 16.91 -9.36
C ALA A 436 3.14 15.81 -8.29
N SER A 437 3.35 14.54 -8.68
CA SER A 437 3.53 13.42 -7.75
C SER A 437 4.79 13.63 -6.89
N ALA A 438 5.94 13.87 -7.53
CA ALA A 438 7.21 14.08 -6.84
C ALA A 438 7.16 15.26 -5.83
N LEU A 439 6.53 16.37 -6.23
CA LEU A 439 6.34 17.53 -5.37
C LEU A 439 5.39 17.25 -4.20
N SER A 440 4.31 16.49 -4.44
CA SER A 440 3.33 16.18 -3.40
C SER A 440 3.90 15.30 -2.29
N GLU A 441 4.80 14.37 -2.64
CA GLU A 441 5.52 13.50 -1.70
C GLU A 441 6.43 14.33 -0.78
N VAL A 442 7.36 15.11 -1.33
CA VAL A 442 8.25 15.95 -0.52
C VAL A 442 7.49 17.00 0.31
N ALA A 443 6.39 17.53 -0.22
CA ALA A 443 5.56 18.48 0.50
C ALA A 443 4.83 17.87 1.68
N SER A 444 4.59 16.55 1.69
CA SER A 444 3.82 15.88 2.74
C SER A 444 4.72 15.20 3.79
N ASP A 445 5.95 14.86 3.43
CA ASP A 445 6.81 14.04 4.29
C ASP A 445 7.83 14.84 5.10
N TYR A 446 8.14 16.08 4.70
CA TYR A 446 9.14 16.89 5.39
C TYR A 446 8.82 17.14 6.87
N VAL A 447 7.54 17.31 7.24
CA VAL A 447 7.11 17.48 8.65
C VAL A 447 7.27 16.18 9.43
N VAL A 448 6.87 15.06 8.82
CA VAL A 448 6.98 13.73 9.45
C VAL A 448 8.44 13.41 9.75
N ALA A 449 9.33 13.65 8.77
CA ALA A 449 10.76 13.47 8.91
C ALA A 449 11.36 14.40 9.99
N ARG A 450 10.89 15.65 10.09
CA ARG A 450 11.28 16.58 11.18
C ARG A 450 10.95 16.02 12.55
N VAL A 451 9.70 15.59 12.77
CA VAL A 451 9.25 15.03 14.05
C VAL A 451 10.03 13.76 14.42
N ARG A 452 10.33 12.90 13.44
CA ARG A 452 11.14 11.69 13.66
C ARG A 452 12.59 12.02 13.99
N LEU A 453 13.19 13.00 13.33
CA LEU A 453 14.53 13.49 13.67
C LEU A 453 14.58 14.01 15.11
N GLU A 454 13.62 14.82 15.53
CA GLU A 454 13.56 15.35 16.90
C GLU A 454 13.44 14.24 17.95
N ARG A 455 12.63 13.21 17.67
CA ARG A 455 12.45 12.05 18.57
C ARG A 455 13.61 11.06 18.55
N GLY A 456 14.34 10.99 17.44
CA GLY A 456 15.25 9.88 17.11
C GLY A 456 16.69 10.29 16.75
N ARG A 457 17.10 11.54 16.98
CA ARG A 457 18.39 12.10 16.54
C ARG A 457 19.59 11.19 16.78
N GLY A 458 19.80 10.72 18.01
CA GLY A 458 20.97 9.88 18.32
C GLY A 458 20.98 8.53 17.57
N ARG A 459 19.79 8.00 17.24
CA ARG A 459 19.69 6.81 16.39
C ARG A 459 20.14 7.12 14.96
N ILE A 460 19.69 8.24 14.40
CA ILE A 460 20.05 8.70 13.05
C ILE A 460 21.54 9.01 12.93
N GLU A 461 22.13 9.70 13.92
CA GLU A 461 23.58 9.93 14.00
C GLU A 461 24.36 8.61 13.98
N SER A 462 23.84 7.57 14.64
CA SER A 462 24.47 6.26 14.60
C SER A 462 24.36 5.57 13.24
N MET A 463 23.30 5.83 12.47
CA MET A 463 23.16 5.33 11.09
C MET A 463 24.12 6.06 10.14
N LEU A 464 24.35 7.36 10.34
CA LEU A 464 25.35 8.11 9.57
C LEU A 464 26.78 7.59 9.80
N ALA A 465 27.10 7.19 11.03
CA ALA A 465 28.39 6.58 11.34
C ALA A 465 28.52 5.14 10.80
N ASP A 466 27.40 4.42 10.66
CA ASP A 466 27.37 3.01 10.26
C ASP A 466 26.06 2.66 9.54
N PHE A 467 26.09 2.62 8.21
CA PHE A 467 24.93 2.31 7.38
C PHE A 467 24.33 0.92 7.61
N SER A 468 25.03 -0.03 8.25
CA SER A 468 24.46 -1.34 8.63
C SER A 468 23.26 -1.22 9.58
N ARG A 469 23.10 -0.05 10.21
CA ARG A 469 21.99 0.27 11.11
C ARG A 469 20.74 0.79 10.39
N VAL A 470 20.83 1.13 9.11
CA VAL A 470 19.67 1.42 8.26
C VAL A 470 19.01 0.07 7.89
N ARG A 471 17.83 -0.19 8.45
CA ARG A 471 17.20 -1.52 8.43
C ARG A 471 15.77 -1.52 7.91
N VAL A 472 15.00 -0.48 8.22
CA VAL A 472 13.59 -0.36 7.82
C VAL A 472 13.40 0.82 6.90
N MET A 473 12.24 0.87 6.28
CA MET A 473 11.85 1.88 5.30
C MET A 473 12.02 3.31 5.82
N GLU A 474 11.57 3.57 7.05
CA GLU A 474 11.67 4.87 7.68
C GLU A 474 13.12 5.34 7.88
N ASP A 475 14.06 4.40 8.08
CA ASP A 475 15.48 4.72 8.31
C ASP A 475 16.12 5.40 7.11
N HIS A 476 15.69 5.01 5.91
CA HIS A 476 16.20 5.55 4.65
C HIS A 476 15.86 7.03 4.52
N ALA A 477 14.60 7.42 4.76
CA ALA A 477 14.18 8.81 4.72
C ALA A 477 14.71 9.62 5.91
N ASP A 478 14.64 9.07 7.13
CA ASP A 478 15.07 9.74 8.36
C ASP A 478 16.56 10.10 8.32
N LEU A 479 17.40 9.25 7.70
CA LEU A 479 18.84 9.50 7.52
C LEU A 479 19.10 10.83 6.82
N PHE A 480 18.41 11.11 5.72
CA PHE A 480 18.64 12.30 4.89
C PHE A 480 18.03 13.58 5.42
N PHE A 481 17.11 13.47 6.39
CA PHE A 481 16.62 14.63 7.11
C PHE A 481 17.65 15.16 8.12
N HIS A 482 18.66 14.37 8.49
CA HIS A 482 19.78 14.87 9.28
C HIS A 482 20.71 15.76 8.43
N PRO A 483 21.06 16.99 8.86
CA PRO A 483 21.90 17.92 8.09
C PRO A 483 23.22 17.31 7.57
N ASP A 484 23.91 16.52 8.40
CA ASP A 484 25.19 15.90 8.04
C ASP A 484 25.08 14.87 6.91
N ALA A 485 23.86 14.46 6.52
CA ALA A 485 23.63 13.59 5.37
C ALA A 485 23.71 14.34 4.02
N ARG A 486 23.63 15.68 4.00
CA ARG A 486 23.66 16.47 2.76
C ARG A 486 24.80 16.01 1.83
N PRO A 487 26.08 15.95 2.28
CA PRO A 487 27.19 15.65 1.36
C PRO A 487 27.05 14.33 0.60
N LEU A 488 26.25 13.39 1.11
CA LEU A 488 25.96 12.11 0.44
C LEU A 488 25.17 12.30 -0.88
N ALA A 489 24.44 13.41 -1.03
CA ALA A 489 23.70 13.78 -2.23
C ALA A 489 24.43 14.81 -3.13
N SER A 490 25.71 15.10 -2.86
CA SER A 490 26.49 16.11 -3.59
C SER A 490 26.62 15.82 -5.09
N PHE A 491 26.71 14.54 -5.48
CA PHE A 491 26.74 14.13 -6.89
C PHE A 491 25.51 14.63 -7.68
N LEU A 492 24.37 14.79 -7.01
CA LEU A 492 23.16 15.33 -7.59
C LEU A 492 23.09 16.85 -7.39
N LEU A 493 23.24 17.32 -6.15
CA LEU A 493 22.94 18.70 -5.79
C LEU A 493 24.02 19.70 -6.20
N ASP A 494 25.29 19.29 -6.23
CA ASP A 494 26.43 20.19 -6.41
C ASP A 494 27.09 20.06 -7.80
N SER A 495 26.58 19.15 -8.64
CA SER A 495 27.02 18.99 -10.02
C SER A 495 26.77 20.25 -10.86
N GLN A 496 27.77 20.63 -11.65
CA GLN A 496 27.70 21.75 -12.58
C GLN A 496 26.73 21.43 -13.72
N ARG A 497 25.91 22.41 -14.11
CA ARG A 497 24.92 22.32 -15.18
C ARG A 497 24.95 23.57 -16.02
N ASP A 498 25.04 23.41 -17.34
CA ASP A 498 25.08 24.54 -18.27
C ASP A 498 23.70 25.18 -18.49
N SER A 499 22.62 24.41 -18.29
CA SER A 499 21.25 24.85 -18.51
C SER A 499 20.24 24.03 -17.70
N LEU A 500 19.06 24.62 -17.49
CA LEU A 500 17.88 23.93 -16.95
C LEU A 500 17.02 23.38 -18.10
N ARG A 501 16.32 22.28 -17.84
CA ARG A 501 15.41 21.62 -18.80
C ARG A 501 14.02 22.23 -18.71
N ASP A 502 13.37 22.41 -19.85
CA ASP A 502 11.93 22.69 -19.91
C ASP A 502 11.14 21.43 -19.55
N LEU A 503 10.23 21.53 -18.58
CA LEU A 503 9.40 20.41 -18.13
C LEU A 503 8.51 19.87 -19.25
N GLY A 504 7.91 20.76 -20.04
CA GLY A 504 7.00 20.40 -21.13
C GLY A 504 7.70 19.64 -22.25
N ALA A 505 9.01 19.85 -22.44
CA ALA A 505 9.82 19.09 -23.40
C ALA A 505 10.02 17.61 -23.00
N LEU A 506 9.75 17.25 -21.75
CA LEU A 506 9.80 15.86 -21.26
C LEU A 506 8.49 15.12 -21.52
N SER A 507 7.37 15.80 -21.70
CA SER A 507 6.07 15.15 -21.92
C SER A 507 6.02 14.41 -23.25
N VAL A 508 5.51 13.18 -23.20
CA VAL A 508 5.34 12.32 -24.36
C VAL A 508 4.11 12.77 -25.16
N PRO A 509 4.19 12.93 -26.50
CA PRO A 509 3.03 13.26 -27.31
C PRO A 509 1.87 12.29 -27.12
N GLY A 510 0.67 12.82 -26.86
CA GLY A 510 -0.54 12.03 -26.60
C GLY A 510 -0.78 11.64 -25.14
N ALA A 511 0.16 11.95 -24.24
CA ALA A 511 0.00 11.71 -22.81
C ALA A 511 -1.10 12.57 -22.17
N GLY A 512 -1.67 12.07 -21.08
CA GLY A 512 -2.67 12.79 -20.29
C GLY A 512 -4.10 12.74 -20.86
N ALA A 513 -4.30 12.04 -21.99
CA ALA A 513 -5.60 11.90 -22.65
C ALA A 513 -6.56 10.99 -21.86
N GLY A 514 -6.02 10.01 -21.12
CA GLY A 514 -6.79 9.07 -20.32
C GLY A 514 -5.96 7.88 -19.84
N VAL A 515 -6.46 7.15 -18.85
CA VAL A 515 -5.74 6.03 -18.22
C VAL A 515 -5.33 4.95 -19.22
N ARG A 516 -6.21 4.56 -20.15
CA ARG A 516 -5.89 3.46 -21.09
C ARG A 516 -4.91 3.92 -22.15
N GLY A 517 -5.07 5.14 -22.66
CA GLY A 517 -4.11 5.78 -23.55
C GLY A 517 -2.72 5.84 -22.93
N ASP A 518 -2.62 6.34 -21.70
CA ASP A 518 -1.35 6.47 -20.99
C ASP A 518 -0.72 5.12 -20.65
N LEU A 519 -1.52 4.10 -20.32
CA LEU A 519 -1.00 2.73 -20.15
C LEU A 519 -0.40 2.18 -21.45
N ARG A 520 -1.08 2.36 -22.59
CA ARG A 520 -0.52 1.95 -23.90
C ARG A 520 0.79 2.67 -24.20
N LEU A 521 0.85 3.99 -23.97
CA LEU A 521 2.07 4.77 -24.11
C LEU A 521 3.19 4.25 -23.21
N CYS A 522 2.91 3.95 -21.94
CA CYS A 522 3.90 3.38 -21.03
C CYS A 522 4.47 2.07 -21.55
N LEU A 523 3.61 1.16 -22.03
CA LEU A 523 4.04 -0.12 -22.61
C LEU A 523 4.93 0.06 -23.85
N GLU A 524 4.65 1.06 -24.69
CA GLU A 524 5.49 1.39 -25.86
C GLU A 524 6.86 2.00 -25.47
N LEU A 525 6.92 2.67 -24.33
CA LEU A 525 8.11 3.36 -23.81
C LEU A 525 9.03 2.44 -22.99
N LEU A 526 8.55 1.28 -22.54
CA LEU A 526 9.39 0.26 -21.91
C LEU A 526 10.50 -0.20 -22.85
N ASP A 527 11.58 -0.73 -22.27
CA ASP A 527 12.65 -1.35 -23.04
C ASP A 527 12.14 -2.65 -23.69
N PRO A 528 12.54 -2.95 -24.94
CA PRO A 528 12.23 -4.24 -25.55
C PRO A 528 12.70 -5.40 -24.67
N GLY A 529 11.85 -6.42 -24.50
CA GLY A 529 12.14 -7.62 -23.70
C GLY A 529 11.76 -7.53 -22.22
N LEU A 530 11.22 -6.41 -21.75
CA LEU A 530 10.62 -6.32 -20.43
C LEU A 530 9.15 -6.74 -20.48
N ASP A 531 8.82 -7.83 -19.79
CA ASP A 531 7.43 -8.27 -19.63
C ASP A 531 6.76 -7.52 -18.48
N VAL A 532 5.49 -7.18 -18.65
CA VAL A 532 4.64 -6.64 -17.58
C VAL A 532 3.73 -7.75 -17.07
N LEU A 533 3.92 -8.15 -15.82
CA LEU A 533 3.14 -9.19 -15.15
C LEU A 533 2.18 -8.55 -14.16
N VAL A 534 0.93 -9.01 -14.16
CA VAL A 534 -0.13 -8.50 -13.28
C VAL A 534 -0.59 -9.62 -12.35
N VAL A 535 -0.37 -9.44 -11.05
CA VAL A 535 -0.96 -10.27 -10.01
C VAL A 535 -2.20 -9.56 -9.48
N GLU A 536 -3.36 -10.20 -9.53
CA GLU A 536 -4.59 -9.62 -8.98
C GLU A 536 -4.57 -9.71 -7.44
N GLN A 537 -4.66 -8.55 -6.81
CA GLN A 537 -4.71 -8.38 -5.35
C GLN A 537 -6.01 -7.69 -4.92
N THR A 538 -7.08 -7.78 -5.72
CA THR A 538 -8.30 -7.04 -5.41
C THR A 538 -8.97 -7.60 -4.15
N SER A 539 -8.94 -6.84 -3.05
CA SER A 539 -9.57 -7.23 -1.79
C SER A 539 -11.11 -7.25 -1.92
N PRO A 540 -11.80 -8.02 -1.04
CA PRO A 540 -13.26 -8.02 -1.01
C PRO A 540 -13.87 -6.62 -0.81
N THR A 541 -13.25 -5.78 0.03
CA THR A 541 -13.67 -4.39 0.26
C THR A 541 -13.49 -3.54 -1.00
N GLN A 542 -12.33 -3.60 -1.66
CA GLN A 542 -12.11 -2.89 -2.94
C GLN A 542 -13.15 -3.30 -3.98
N ARG A 543 -13.41 -4.62 -4.12
CA ARG A 543 -14.42 -5.13 -5.06
C ARG A 543 -15.82 -4.57 -4.77
N ALA A 544 -16.21 -4.48 -3.49
CA ALA A 544 -17.49 -3.89 -3.10
C ALA A 544 -17.59 -2.41 -3.46
N LEU A 545 -16.47 -1.68 -3.42
CA LEU A 545 -16.36 -0.27 -3.85
C LEU A 545 -16.25 -0.09 -5.38
N GLY A 546 -16.22 -1.18 -6.16
CA GLY A 546 -15.94 -1.10 -7.61
C GLY A 546 -14.48 -0.76 -7.93
N MET A 547 -13.59 -0.94 -6.96
CA MET A 547 -12.15 -0.70 -7.07
C MET A 547 -11.41 -2.00 -7.37
N HIS A 548 -10.23 -1.85 -7.96
CA HIS A 548 -9.35 -2.94 -8.37
C HIS A 548 -7.97 -2.75 -7.71
N GLY A 549 -7.45 -3.83 -7.12
CA GLY A 549 -6.11 -3.91 -6.58
C GLY A 549 -5.24 -4.88 -7.38
N VAL A 550 -4.01 -4.49 -7.69
CA VAL A 550 -3.02 -5.34 -8.39
C VAL A 550 -1.63 -5.13 -7.81
N LYS A 551 -0.75 -6.11 -8.02
CA LYS A 551 0.71 -5.94 -8.01
C LYS A 551 1.20 -6.07 -9.45
N VAL A 552 1.84 -5.02 -9.95
CA VAL A 552 2.57 -5.04 -11.22
C VAL A 552 4.01 -5.42 -10.96
N LEU A 553 4.50 -6.43 -11.67
CA LEU A 553 5.89 -6.87 -11.64
C LEU A 553 6.47 -6.75 -13.04
N VAL A 554 7.65 -6.15 -13.15
CA VAL A 554 8.38 -6.04 -14.42
C VAL A 554 9.76 -6.68 -14.23
N PRO A 555 9.89 -8.01 -14.48
CA PRO A 555 11.17 -8.70 -14.36
C PRO A 555 12.28 -7.97 -15.11
N GLY A 556 13.41 -7.77 -14.43
CA GLY A 556 14.54 -7.00 -14.94
C GLY A 556 14.59 -5.54 -14.47
N LEU A 557 13.48 -4.88 -14.11
CA LEU A 557 13.54 -3.56 -13.45
C LEU A 557 14.18 -3.68 -12.06
N VAL A 558 14.86 -2.61 -11.63
CA VAL A 558 15.49 -2.54 -10.31
C VAL A 558 14.43 -2.30 -9.25
N PRO A 559 14.17 -3.25 -8.33
CA PRO A 559 13.22 -3.06 -7.25
C PRO A 559 13.84 -2.23 -6.12
N ILE A 560 12.98 -1.50 -5.39
CA ILE A 560 13.37 -0.84 -4.14
C ILE A 560 13.39 -1.85 -2.98
N ASP A 561 14.46 -1.81 -2.21
CA ASP A 561 14.67 -2.68 -1.04
C ASP A 561 14.95 -1.81 0.18
N PHE A 562 14.35 -2.14 1.33
CA PHE A 562 14.63 -1.43 2.57
C PHE A 562 15.59 -2.20 3.45
N GLY A 563 16.59 -1.49 3.97
CA GLY A 563 17.72 -2.01 4.74
C GLY A 563 19.00 -2.10 3.90
N TRP A 564 20.11 -1.61 4.45
CA TRP A 564 21.37 -1.47 3.72
C TRP A 564 21.92 -2.77 3.15
N HIS A 565 21.77 -3.89 3.86
CA HIS A 565 22.28 -5.19 3.44
C HIS A 565 21.43 -5.92 2.39
N ARG A 566 20.30 -5.33 1.97
CA ARG A 566 19.30 -5.99 1.13
C ARG A 566 19.25 -5.48 -0.30
N GLN A 567 20.02 -4.43 -0.60
CA GLN A 567 19.98 -3.67 -1.86
C GLN A 567 20.27 -4.53 -3.10
N ARG A 568 19.24 -5.02 -3.78
CA ARG A 568 19.34 -5.71 -5.09
C ARG A 568 19.93 -4.78 -6.15
N ALA A 569 19.59 -3.50 -6.09
CA ALA A 569 20.09 -2.49 -7.01
C ALA A 569 21.62 -2.49 -7.15
N LEU A 570 22.38 -2.75 -6.08
CA LEU A 570 23.85 -2.76 -6.11
C LEU A 570 24.45 -3.94 -6.88
N ARG A 571 23.69 -5.01 -7.10
CA ARG A 571 24.15 -6.23 -7.78
C ARG A 571 23.51 -6.47 -9.15
N MET A 572 22.40 -5.79 -9.45
CA MET A 572 21.69 -5.99 -10.71
C MET A 572 22.45 -5.35 -11.88
N PRO A 573 22.68 -6.08 -13.00
CA PRO A 573 23.35 -5.53 -14.17
C PRO A 573 22.69 -4.25 -14.72
N ARG A 574 21.35 -4.22 -14.71
CA ARG A 574 20.55 -3.07 -15.18
C ARG A 574 20.97 -1.75 -14.54
N THR A 575 21.24 -1.72 -13.22
CA THR A 575 21.68 -0.51 -12.51
C THR A 575 22.94 0.07 -13.14
N ARG A 576 23.95 -0.77 -13.34
CA ARG A 576 25.23 -0.36 -13.92
C ARG A 576 25.10 -0.01 -15.40
N GLU A 577 24.47 -0.86 -16.18
CA GLU A 577 24.34 -0.71 -17.64
C GLU A 577 23.55 0.55 -18.01
N ARG A 578 22.47 0.84 -17.29
CA ARG A 578 21.67 2.06 -17.52
C ARG A 578 22.38 3.32 -17.06
N ALA A 579 23.10 3.26 -15.93
CA ALA A 579 23.95 4.37 -15.50
C ALA A 579 25.07 4.67 -16.52
N GLU A 580 25.72 3.64 -17.07
CA GLU A 580 26.73 3.79 -18.14
C GLU A 580 26.13 4.35 -19.43
N HIS A 581 24.95 3.85 -19.83
CA HIS A 581 24.22 4.36 -20.99
C HIS A 581 23.87 5.85 -20.84
N TYR A 582 23.36 6.25 -19.67
CA TYR A 582 23.03 7.64 -19.37
C TYR A 582 24.28 8.53 -19.46
N ARG A 583 25.40 8.13 -18.84
CA ARG A 583 26.66 8.89 -18.92
C ARG A 583 27.14 9.07 -20.35
N SER A 584 27.08 8.00 -21.17
CA SER A 584 27.47 8.05 -22.58
C SER A 584 26.60 9.04 -23.36
N ARG A 585 25.28 8.98 -23.19
CA ARG A 585 24.32 9.88 -23.85
C ARG A 585 24.51 11.34 -23.46
N HIS A 586 24.78 11.62 -22.19
CA HIS A 586 24.94 12.97 -21.64
C HIS A 586 26.39 13.45 -21.60
N ARG A 587 27.35 12.68 -22.15
CA ARG A 587 28.79 12.97 -22.14
C ARG A 587 29.34 13.25 -20.72
N LEU A 588 28.80 12.58 -19.72
CA LEU A 588 29.25 12.71 -18.33
C LEU A 588 30.50 11.85 -18.12
N ALA A 589 31.51 12.43 -17.46
CA ALA A 589 32.67 11.67 -17.03
C ALA A 589 32.26 10.62 -15.98
N THR A 590 32.89 9.45 -16.01
CA THR A 590 32.78 8.50 -14.90
C THR A 590 33.47 9.10 -13.68
N PRO A 591 32.81 9.20 -12.52
CA PRO A 591 33.44 9.68 -11.29
C PRO A 591 34.69 8.85 -10.98
N CYS A 592 35.81 9.52 -10.66
CA CYS A 592 37.07 8.86 -10.30
C CYS A 592 37.69 9.53 -9.06
N PRO A 593 37.81 8.80 -7.92
CA PRO A 593 37.27 7.46 -7.68
C PRO A 593 35.73 7.46 -7.71
N ALA A 594 35.12 6.31 -8.01
CA ALA A 594 33.68 6.17 -7.87
C ALA A 594 33.29 6.39 -6.40
N PRO A 595 32.25 7.19 -6.10
CA PRO A 595 31.79 7.34 -4.73
C PRO A 595 31.35 5.99 -4.18
N ALA A 596 31.66 5.73 -2.90
CA ALA A 596 31.12 4.56 -2.22
C ALA A 596 29.58 4.64 -2.23
N PRO A 597 28.87 3.52 -2.48
CA PRO A 597 27.42 3.54 -2.45
C PRO A 597 26.95 3.86 -1.02
N VAL A 598 25.86 4.61 -0.93
CA VAL A 598 25.22 5.04 0.32
C VAL A 598 23.75 4.65 0.29
N PRO A 599 23.07 4.48 1.44
CA PRO A 599 21.63 4.21 1.47
C PRO A 599 20.86 5.22 0.62
N HIS A 600 19.84 4.74 -0.11
CA HIS A 600 18.94 5.64 -0.83
C HIS A 600 18.03 6.40 0.16
N PRO A 601 17.56 7.61 -0.19
CA PRO A 601 16.73 8.44 0.69
C PRO A 601 15.22 8.18 0.62
N PHE A 602 14.76 7.28 -0.27
CA PHE A 602 13.32 7.07 -0.45
C PHE A 602 12.64 6.41 0.75
N PRO A 603 11.44 6.90 1.13
CA PRO A 603 10.60 6.35 2.19
C PRO A 603 9.79 5.14 1.73
#